data_AF-A0A7C5PIF8-F1
#
_entry.id   AF-A0A7C5PIF8-F1
#
_cell.length_a   1.000
_cell.length_b   1.000
_cell.length_c   1.000
_cell.angle_alpha   90.00
_cell.angle_beta   90.00
_cell.angle_gamma   90.00
#
_symmetry.space_group_name_H-M   'P 1'
#
loop_
_entity.id
_entity.type
_entity.pdbx_description
1 polymer ?
#
loop_
_entity_poly.entity_id
_entity_poly.type
_entity_poly.pdbx_seq_one_letter_code
_entity_poly.pdbx_strand_id
1 'polypeptide(L)'
;RVWVDANRPVVIVEFEGARPFQVEADLEPWRKKREALPSLEVSDVLLDRSRRGGMRAPCVVEPDTLLEGIEKGIGWYHYNVKSVGPGITGKIQGTAAFRKTDPLLHRIFGGLVLSKGAKRAGPATLVTPPQKTHVFSVHILTLHPSTPKKWLAALEARAARAEAIPLEKRRAAHQAWWRSFWNRSWIQVTRRAGAPPLPLVPPSPHPLRAGEDQGGNNRFPGTLGRVSLFDRPLSSSEIAALARSGRGPALQGMKGLLGSWASPKRGILDFPRKRQTPSLTVEAWVRLDPGKGGIGRVLDRITPGGQDGFLFDTWPGMSLRFIAGPRTLVKKKCLRPGRWTHVAAVADSGKGRILLYLDGKEAARMEIPGEAFLVSRAYALQRYVTACAGRGKFPIKFNGSIFTVPWPGRPGDADYRRWGPGYWWQNTRLPYLSLCASGDFEMLRPFFEMYLERVLPVARFRTRLYFGHGGAYMPECVYFWGDMFSETYGWKPWSERKDKLQVNRYHKYEWVGGLELVWMMLDYYEYTQDENFLV
;
A
#
# COMPACT_ATOMS: atom_id res chain seq x y z
N ARG A 1 15.17 -6.64 -14.53
CA ARG A 1 13.71 -6.35 -14.65
C ARG A 1 12.93 -7.45 -13.94
N VAL A 2 11.85 -7.13 -13.24
CA VAL A 2 10.95 -8.12 -12.60
C VAL A 2 9.52 -7.83 -13.04
N TRP A 3 8.76 -8.87 -13.42
CA TRP A 3 7.35 -8.75 -13.75
C TRP A 3 6.61 -10.07 -13.55
N VAL A 4 5.30 -10.00 -13.30
CA VAL A 4 4.41 -11.16 -13.21
C VAL A 4 3.56 -11.20 -14.46
N ASP A 5 3.58 -12.30 -15.20
CA ASP A 5 2.79 -12.40 -16.44
C ASP A 5 1.30 -12.25 -16.11
N ALA A 6 0.64 -11.29 -16.76
CA ALA A 6 -0.77 -11.01 -16.48
C ALA A 6 -1.68 -12.13 -17.00
N ASN A 7 -1.17 -13.02 -17.84
CA ASN A 7 -1.94 -14.09 -18.47
C ASN A 7 -1.61 -15.47 -17.88
N ARG A 8 -0.56 -15.56 -17.04
CA ARG A 8 -0.02 -16.82 -16.51
C ARG A 8 0.60 -16.56 -15.14
N PRO A 9 0.44 -17.42 -14.12
CA PRO A 9 1.10 -17.26 -12.82
C PRO A 9 2.54 -17.74 -12.92
N VAL A 10 3.33 -16.94 -13.64
CA VAL A 10 4.77 -17.05 -13.72
C VAL A 10 5.36 -15.68 -13.40
N VAL A 11 6.29 -15.65 -12.45
CA VAL A 11 7.13 -14.46 -12.20
C VAL A 11 8.36 -14.57 -13.08
N ILE A 12 8.74 -13.48 -13.72
CA ILE A 12 9.90 -13.39 -14.58
C ILE A 12 10.90 -12.41 -13.98
N VAL A 13 12.13 -12.88 -13.83
CA VAL A 13 13.26 -12.09 -13.36
C VAL A 13 14.32 -12.11 -14.45
N GLU A 14 14.63 -10.93 -14.98
CA GLU A 14 15.57 -10.74 -16.08
C GLU A 14 16.78 -9.93 -15.62
N PHE A 15 17.96 -10.40 -15.96
CA PHE A 15 19.22 -9.74 -15.68
C PHE A 15 19.95 -9.46 -17.00
N GLU A 16 20.59 -8.30 -17.10
CA GLU A 16 21.39 -7.89 -18.23
C GLU A 16 22.61 -7.12 -17.73
N GLY A 17 23.79 -7.43 -18.27
CA GLY A 17 25.06 -6.82 -17.87
C GLY A 17 25.99 -6.60 -19.07
N ALA A 18 26.88 -5.62 -18.93
CA ALA A 18 27.83 -5.27 -19.99
C ALA A 18 28.86 -6.38 -20.29
N ARG A 19 29.17 -7.21 -19.29
CA ARG A 19 30.10 -8.35 -19.36
C ARG A 19 29.39 -9.63 -18.90
N PRO A 20 29.85 -10.82 -19.31
CA PRO A 20 29.32 -12.07 -18.78
C PRO A 20 29.46 -12.16 -17.25
N PHE A 21 28.40 -12.60 -16.58
CA PHE A 21 28.36 -12.84 -15.13
C PHE A 21 27.55 -14.09 -14.81
N GLN A 22 27.65 -14.57 -13.59
CA GLN A 22 26.81 -15.64 -13.08
C GLN A 22 25.73 -15.05 -12.17
N VAL A 23 24.57 -15.68 -12.18
CA VAL A 23 23.48 -15.43 -11.23
C VAL A 23 23.22 -16.70 -10.46
N GLU A 24 23.23 -16.57 -9.15
CA GLU A 24 22.78 -17.55 -8.17
C GLU A 24 21.38 -17.17 -7.70
N ALA A 25 20.48 -18.15 -7.65
CA ALA A 25 19.13 -18.01 -7.14
C ALA A 25 18.89 -19.02 -6.03
N ASP A 26 18.55 -18.51 -4.85
CA ASP A 26 18.27 -19.30 -3.66
C ASP A 26 16.79 -19.25 -3.31
N LEU A 27 16.24 -20.42 -2.97
CA LEU A 27 14.95 -20.53 -2.32
C LEU A 27 15.11 -20.38 -0.81
N GLU A 28 14.34 -19.45 -0.24
CA GLU A 28 14.25 -19.23 1.20
C GLU A 28 12.87 -19.62 1.74
N PRO A 29 12.58 -20.91 1.99
CA PRO A 29 11.34 -21.31 2.67
C PRO A 29 11.29 -20.74 4.08
N TRP A 30 10.11 -20.26 4.48
CA TRP A 30 9.89 -19.72 5.82
C TRP A 30 9.45 -20.80 6.82
N ARG A 31 8.62 -21.75 6.38
CA ARG A 31 8.16 -22.86 7.22
C ARG A 31 9.17 -23.99 7.18
N LYS A 32 10.20 -23.93 8.03
CA LYS A 32 11.30 -24.92 8.03
C LYS A 32 11.06 -26.12 8.95
N LYS A 33 10.27 -25.92 10.00
CA LYS A 33 9.93 -26.97 10.96
C LYS A 33 8.48 -26.83 11.38
N ARG A 34 7.95 -27.89 11.97
CA ARG A 34 6.60 -27.89 12.54
C ARG A 34 6.56 -26.94 13.74
N GLU A 35 5.65 -25.98 13.71
CA GLU A 35 5.49 -24.98 14.77
C GLU A 35 4.02 -24.69 15.06
N ALA A 36 3.72 -24.27 16.28
CA ALA A 36 2.41 -23.71 16.61
C ALA A 36 2.40 -22.22 16.29
N LEU A 37 1.27 -21.71 15.80
CA LEU A 37 1.08 -20.27 15.62
C LEU A 37 1.28 -19.57 16.98
N PRO A 38 2.09 -18.49 17.03
CA PRO A 38 2.39 -17.80 18.28
C PRO A 38 1.16 -17.06 18.84
N SER A 39 0.18 -16.76 17.99
CA SER A 39 -1.08 -16.14 18.35
C SER A 39 -2.18 -16.65 17.42
N LEU A 40 -3.40 -16.79 17.96
CA LEU A 40 -4.61 -16.99 17.17
C LEU A 40 -5.40 -15.68 17.11
N GLU A 41 -5.87 -15.34 15.93
CA GLU A 41 -6.67 -14.18 15.62
C GLU A 41 -8.16 -14.54 15.56
N VAL A 42 -9.02 -13.51 15.56
CA VAL A 42 -10.44 -13.72 15.25
C VAL A 42 -10.55 -14.48 13.93
N SER A 43 -11.50 -15.40 13.83
CA SER A 43 -11.67 -16.32 12.69
C SER A 43 -10.63 -17.43 12.55
N ASP A 44 -9.68 -17.59 13.48
CA ASP A 44 -8.93 -18.85 13.53
C ASP A 44 -9.80 -19.99 14.06
N VAL A 45 -9.69 -21.16 13.43
CA VAL A 45 -10.55 -22.33 13.67
C VAL A 45 -10.61 -22.73 15.14
N LEU A 46 -9.48 -22.62 15.84
CA LEU A 46 -9.30 -23.10 17.21
C LEU A 46 -9.37 -21.97 18.26
N LEU A 47 -9.66 -20.73 17.87
CA LEU A 47 -9.78 -19.60 18.79
C LEU A 47 -10.97 -19.79 19.75
N ASP A 48 -10.71 -19.77 21.05
CA ASP A 48 -11.74 -19.88 22.09
C ASP A 48 -11.36 -19.02 23.31
N ARG A 49 -11.79 -17.76 23.30
CA ARG A 49 -11.47 -16.77 24.34
C ARG A 49 -12.09 -17.10 25.70
N SER A 50 -13.06 -18.02 25.79
CA SER A 50 -13.61 -18.43 27.08
C SER A 50 -12.74 -19.46 27.81
N ARG A 51 -11.70 -19.99 27.16
CA ARG A 51 -10.75 -20.93 27.77
C ARG A 51 -9.50 -20.22 28.25
N ARG A 52 -8.88 -20.76 29.30
CA ARG A 52 -7.51 -20.39 29.69
C ARG A 52 -6.58 -20.62 28.50
N GLY A 53 -5.83 -19.59 28.11
CA GLY A 53 -4.95 -19.61 26.93
C GLY A 53 -5.64 -19.23 25.60
N GLY A 54 -6.94 -18.94 25.60
CA GLY A 54 -7.64 -18.35 24.44
C GLY A 54 -7.84 -19.27 23.24
N MET A 55 -7.59 -20.57 23.37
CA MET A 55 -7.70 -21.55 22.27
C MET A 55 -8.17 -22.92 22.75
N ARG A 56 -8.75 -23.71 21.84
CA ARG A 56 -9.13 -25.10 22.09
C ARG A 56 -7.97 -26.08 22.00
N ALA A 57 -7.06 -25.80 21.07
CA ALA A 57 -5.83 -26.52 20.83
C ALA A 57 -4.87 -25.61 20.05
N PRO A 58 -3.55 -25.86 20.08
CA PRO A 58 -2.60 -25.16 19.24
C PRO A 58 -2.91 -25.34 17.75
N CYS A 59 -2.89 -24.25 16.98
CA CYS A 59 -2.91 -24.32 15.53
C CYS A 59 -1.49 -24.60 15.04
N VAL A 60 -1.28 -25.77 14.42
CA VAL A 60 0.05 -26.23 14.03
C VAL A 60 0.25 -26.10 12.53
N VAL A 61 1.28 -25.37 12.14
CA VAL A 61 1.77 -25.19 10.77
C VAL A 61 2.84 -26.25 10.47
N GLU A 62 2.71 -26.94 9.34
CA GLU A 62 3.68 -27.94 8.87
C GLU A 62 4.78 -27.27 8.02
N PRO A 63 5.99 -27.86 7.94
CA PRO A 63 7.05 -27.31 7.12
C PRO A 63 6.75 -27.42 5.61
N ASP A 64 7.35 -26.52 4.85
CA ASP A 64 7.41 -26.63 3.39
C ASP A 64 8.40 -27.74 2.99
N THR A 65 8.15 -28.40 1.86
CA THR A 65 9.00 -29.45 1.30
C THR A 65 9.74 -28.92 0.09
N LEU A 66 11.06 -29.10 0.05
CA LEU A 66 11.86 -28.83 -1.16
C LEU A 66 11.70 -29.96 -2.16
N LEU A 67 11.67 -29.61 -3.45
CA LEU A 67 11.60 -30.60 -4.52
C LEU A 67 12.96 -31.27 -4.72
N GLU A 68 12.94 -32.59 -4.78
CA GLU A 68 14.07 -33.45 -5.08
C GLU A 68 13.93 -34.04 -6.50
N GLY A 69 15.04 -34.51 -7.08
CA GLY A 69 15.01 -35.19 -8.38
C GLY A 69 14.71 -34.30 -9.60
N ILE A 70 14.70 -32.97 -9.46
CA ILE A 70 14.53 -32.02 -10.57
C ILE A 70 15.91 -31.52 -11.02
N GLU A 71 16.35 -31.96 -12.21
CA GLU A 71 17.70 -31.62 -12.72
C GLU A 71 17.85 -30.17 -13.16
N LYS A 72 16.79 -29.59 -13.76
CA LYS A 72 16.83 -28.28 -14.44
C LYS A 72 16.18 -27.15 -13.62
N GLY A 73 16.05 -27.33 -12.31
CA GLY A 73 15.37 -26.36 -11.46
C GLY A 73 15.43 -26.66 -9.96
N ILE A 74 14.87 -25.70 -9.22
CA ILE A 74 14.66 -25.79 -7.77
C ILE A 74 13.21 -25.43 -7.47
N GLY A 75 12.62 -26.00 -6.43
CA GLY A 75 11.23 -25.73 -6.11
C GLY A 75 10.84 -26.18 -4.73
N TRP A 76 9.63 -25.82 -4.32
CA TRP A 76 9.08 -26.12 -3.00
C TRP A 76 7.57 -26.28 -3.07
N TYR A 77 6.99 -26.91 -2.05
CA TYR A 77 5.54 -26.90 -1.83
C TYR A 77 5.16 -27.02 -0.35
N HIS A 78 4.00 -26.47 -0.02
CA HIS A 78 3.27 -26.70 1.22
C HIS A 78 2.14 -27.69 0.97
N TYR A 79 2.01 -28.72 1.81
CA TYR A 79 0.97 -29.75 1.67
C TYR A 79 0.13 -29.89 2.93
N ASN A 80 -1.17 -29.66 2.80
CA ASN A 80 -2.12 -29.86 3.88
C ASN A 80 -2.43 -31.36 4.06
N VAL A 81 -1.65 -32.04 4.90
CA VAL A 81 -1.83 -33.46 5.28
C VAL A 81 -2.98 -33.68 6.26
N LYS A 82 -3.51 -32.60 6.86
CA LYS A 82 -4.57 -32.65 7.87
C LYS A 82 -5.56 -31.51 7.67
N SER A 83 -6.78 -31.70 8.16
CA SER A 83 -7.82 -30.67 8.23
C SER A 83 -8.70 -30.90 9.45
N VAL A 84 -9.01 -29.82 10.16
CA VAL A 84 -9.88 -29.86 11.36
C VAL A 84 -11.06 -28.89 11.27
N GLY A 85 -10.91 -27.78 10.54
CA GLY A 85 -11.89 -26.68 10.50
C GLY A 85 -13.27 -27.07 10.00
N PRO A 86 -13.42 -27.59 8.76
CA PRO A 86 -14.71 -28.00 8.20
C PRO A 86 -15.46 -28.99 9.09
N GLY A 87 -14.77 -29.99 9.62
CA GLY A 87 -15.38 -30.99 10.52
C GLY A 87 -15.83 -30.41 11.86
N ILE A 88 -14.99 -29.59 12.52
CA ILE A 88 -15.32 -28.94 13.79
C ILE A 88 -16.49 -27.97 13.61
N THR A 89 -16.38 -27.07 12.64
CA THR A 89 -17.41 -26.05 12.39
C THR A 89 -18.74 -26.67 11.99
N GLY A 90 -18.69 -27.73 11.16
CA GLY A 90 -19.87 -28.50 10.77
C GLY A 90 -20.60 -29.14 11.95
N LYS A 91 -19.86 -29.75 12.89
CA LYS A 91 -20.45 -30.35 14.10
C LYS A 91 -21.11 -29.30 14.99
N ILE A 92 -20.42 -28.20 15.24
CA ILE A 92 -20.91 -27.13 16.13
C ILE A 92 -22.16 -26.47 15.54
N GLN A 93 -22.22 -26.29 14.21
CA GLN A 93 -23.33 -25.60 13.54
C GLN A 93 -24.45 -26.54 13.07
N GLY A 94 -24.33 -27.86 13.27
CA GLY A 94 -25.34 -28.82 12.79
C GLY A 94 -25.31 -29.07 11.28
N THR A 95 -24.29 -28.58 10.59
CA THR A 95 -24.09 -28.70 9.13
C THR A 95 -23.22 -29.90 8.76
N ALA A 96 -22.83 -30.76 9.72
CA ALA A 96 -21.98 -31.93 9.47
C ALA A 96 -22.57 -32.94 8.47
N ALA A 97 -23.90 -33.02 8.34
CA ALA A 97 -24.57 -33.88 7.36
C ALA A 97 -24.51 -33.32 5.93
N PHE A 98 -24.16 -32.05 5.75
CA PHE A 98 -23.99 -31.44 4.43
C PHE A 98 -22.71 -31.97 3.77
N ARG A 99 -22.87 -32.82 2.76
CA ARG A 99 -21.75 -33.42 2.03
C ARG A 99 -21.01 -32.37 1.21
N LYS A 100 -19.74 -32.17 1.50
CA LYS A 100 -18.81 -31.33 0.73
C LYS A 100 -17.40 -31.90 0.78
N THR A 101 -16.62 -31.63 -0.25
CA THR A 101 -15.18 -31.93 -0.25
C THR A 101 -14.49 -31.04 0.77
N ASP A 102 -13.61 -31.59 1.61
CA ASP A 102 -12.84 -30.80 2.55
C ASP A 102 -11.94 -29.80 1.77
N PRO A 103 -12.14 -28.47 1.95
CA PRO A 103 -11.41 -27.43 1.23
C PRO A 103 -9.94 -27.26 1.63
N LEU A 104 -9.52 -27.80 2.78
CA LEU A 104 -8.17 -27.64 3.32
C LEU A 104 -7.36 -28.90 3.11
N LEU A 105 -7.94 -30.08 3.38
CA LEU A 105 -7.25 -31.35 3.23
C LEU A 105 -6.80 -31.57 1.79
N HIS A 106 -5.57 -32.01 1.63
CA HIS A 106 -4.95 -32.30 0.34
C HIS A 106 -4.82 -31.09 -0.60
N ARG A 107 -4.82 -29.87 -0.06
CA ARG A 107 -4.45 -28.67 -0.81
C ARG A 107 -2.92 -28.55 -0.86
N ILE A 108 -2.37 -28.32 -2.05
CA ILE A 108 -0.94 -28.07 -2.25
C ILE A 108 -0.76 -26.71 -2.91
N PHE A 109 0.13 -25.87 -2.36
CA PHE A 109 0.62 -24.63 -2.94
C PHE A 109 2.14 -24.66 -3.01
N GLY A 110 2.72 -24.22 -4.13
CA GLY A 110 4.18 -24.19 -4.26
C GLY A 110 4.63 -23.63 -5.60
N GLY A 111 5.92 -23.77 -5.87
CA GLY A 111 6.51 -23.26 -7.10
C GLY A 111 7.74 -24.01 -7.58
N LEU A 112 8.08 -23.73 -8.83
CA LEU A 112 9.25 -24.26 -9.55
C LEU A 112 9.97 -23.11 -10.22
N VAL A 113 11.26 -22.96 -9.91
CA VAL A 113 12.17 -21.98 -10.49
C VAL A 113 12.99 -22.66 -11.59
N LEU A 114 12.94 -22.09 -12.79
CA LEU A 114 13.66 -22.55 -13.96
C LEU A 114 14.51 -21.42 -14.53
N SER A 115 15.67 -21.77 -15.09
CA SER A 115 16.51 -20.87 -15.86
C SER A 115 17.31 -21.65 -16.92
N LYS A 116 17.42 -21.09 -18.12
CA LYS A 116 18.04 -21.80 -19.26
C LYS A 116 19.52 -22.03 -19.00
N GLY A 117 19.94 -23.29 -19.08
CA GLY A 117 21.33 -23.70 -18.89
C GLY A 117 21.81 -23.64 -17.44
N ALA A 118 20.96 -23.26 -16.50
CA ALA A 118 21.31 -23.25 -15.09
C ALA A 118 21.43 -24.69 -14.56
N LYS A 119 22.32 -24.87 -13.59
CA LYS A 119 22.55 -26.14 -12.90
C LYS A 119 22.19 -25.99 -11.44
N ARG A 120 21.58 -27.02 -10.86
CA ARG A 120 21.34 -27.10 -9.43
C ARG A 120 22.67 -27.23 -8.70
N ALA A 121 22.96 -26.29 -7.80
CA ALA A 121 24.17 -26.29 -6.97
C ALA A 121 23.91 -26.78 -5.53
N GLY A 122 22.64 -26.91 -5.15
CA GLY A 122 22.21 -27.43 -3.86
C GLY A 122 20.71 -27.75 -3.83
N PRO A 123 20.16 -28.18 -2.69
CA PRO A 123 18.73 -28.50 -2.58
C PRO A 123 17.80 -27.31 -2.88
N ALA A 124 18.30 -26.09 -2.67
CA ALA A 124 17.57 -24.83 -2.81
C ALA A 124 18.30 -23.79 -3.68
N THR A 125 19.38 -24.15 -4.36
CA THR A 125 20.26 -23.20 -5.06
C THR A 125 20.41 -23.57 -6.53
N LEU A 126 20.20 -22.58 -7.41
CA LEU A 126 20.31 -22.72 -8.85
C LEU A 126 21.32 -21.69 -9.39
N VAL A 127 22.33 -22.14 -10.13
CA VAL A 127 23.42 -21.30 -10.64
C VAL A 127 23.44 -21.32 -12.15
N THR A 128 23.50 -20.14 -12.76
CA THR A 128 23.62 -19.98 -14.21
C THR A 128 25.09 -20.00 -14.68
N PRO A 129 25.37 -20.44 -15.92
CA PRO A 129 26.69 -20.25 -16.52
C PRO A 129 26.96 -18.76 -16.78
N PRO A 130 28.24 -18.34 -16.91
CA PRO A 130 28.58 -16.96 -17.25
C PRO A 130 27.93 -16.52 -18.57
N GLN A 131 27.01 -15.55 -18.50
CA GLN A 131 26.30 -15.00 -19.66
C GLN A 131 26.05 -13.51 -19.47
N LYS A 132 25.75 -12.77 -20.54
CA LYS A 132 25.39 -11.35 -20.42
C LYS A 132 23.94 -11.14 -20.00
N THR A 133 23.09 -12.14 -20.23
CA THR A 133 21.65 -12.08 -20.00
C THR A 133 21.18 -13.35 -19.30
N HIS A 134 20.32 -13.20 -18.31
CA HIS A 134 19.73 -14.32 -17.57
C HIS A 134 18.23 -14.12 -17.44
N VAL A 135 17.48 -15.21 -17.52
CA VAL A 135 16.03 -15.21 -17.31
C VAL A 135 15.68 -16.33 -16.36
N PHE A 136 15.08 -15.98 -15.23
CA PHE A 136 14.47 -16.92 -14.31
C PHE A 136 12.96 -16.84 -14.43
N SER A 137 12.33 -18.00 -14.55
CA SER A 137 10.87 -18.16 -14.49
C SER A 137 10.50 -18.88 -13.21
N VAL A 138 9.64 -18.27 -12.39
CA VAL A 138 9.08 -18.86 -11.18
C VAL A 138 7.63 -19.22 -11.45
N HIS A 139 7.37 -20.51 -11.70
CA HIS A 139 6.05 -21.05 -11.97
C HIS A 139 5.34 -21.40 -10.67
N ILE A 140 4.11 -20.92 -10.47
CA ILE A 140 3.36 -21.13 -9.23
C ILE A 140 2.07 -21.93 -9.50
N LEU A 141 1.75 -22.86 -8.60
CA LEU A 141 0.51 -23.65 -8.68
C LEU A 141 -0.08 -23.95 -7.29
N THR A 142 -1.37 -23.65 -7.16
CA THR A 142 -2.22 -24.27 -6.13
C THR A 142 -3.12 -25.33 -6.76
N LEU A 143 -3.09 -26.56 -6.25
CA LEU A 143 -3.99 -27.64 -6.69
C LEU A 143 -4.71 -28.24 -5.48
N HIS A 144 -6.01 -28.51 -5.65
CA HIS A 144 -6.85 -29.06 -4.60
C HIS A 144 -8.05 -29.82 -5.21
N PRO A 145 -8.36 -31.03 -4.70
CA PRO A 145 -7.48 -31.88 -3.90
C PRO A 145 -6.32 -32.43 -4.75
N SER A 146 -5.18 -32.75 -4.14
CA SER A 146 -4.03 -33.29 -4.84
C SER A 146 -3.13 -34.14 -3.94
N THR A 147 -2.30 -34.98 -4.57
CA THR A 147 -1.09 -35.54 -3.97
C THR A 147 0.15 -34.79 -4.47
N PRO A 148 1.31 -34.87 -3.81
CA PRO A 148 2.56 -34.25 -4.29
C PRO A 148 2.91 -34.66 -5.73
N LYS A 149 2.79 -35.95 -6.07
CA LYS A 149 3.03 -36.47 -7.43
C LYS A 149 2.10 -35.84 -8.47
N LYS A 150 0.79 -35.77 -8.20
CA LYS A 150 -0.18 -35.16 -9.13
C LYS A 150 0.04 -33.66 -9.30
N TRP A 151 0.36 -32.96 -8.20
CA TRP A 151 0.64 -31.53 -8.23
C TRP A 151 1.91 -31.22 -9.02
N LEU A 152 2.99 -31.98 -8.81
CA LEU A 152 4.26 -31.78 -9.50
C LEU A 152 4.10 -31.96 -11.02
N ALA A 153 3.46 -33.05 -11.45
CA ALA A 153 3.18 -33.29 -12.86
C ALA A 153 2.35 -32.15 -13.49
N ALA A 154 1.35 -31.62 -12.76
CA ALA A 154 0.55 -30.49 -13.23
C ALA A 154 1.37 -29.18 -13.31
N LEU A 155 2.27 -28.95 -12.36
CA LEU A 155 3.17 -27.79 -12.35
C LEU A 155 4.17 -27.85 -13.50
N GLU A 156 4.80 -29.00 -13.73
CA GLU A 156 5.74 -29.21 -14.83
C GLU A 156 5.07 -29.05 -16.20
N ALA A 157 3.89 -29.65 -16.38
CA ALA A 157 3.11 -29.49 -17.60
C ALA A 157 2.72 -28.03 -17.85
N ARG A 158 2.38 -27.28 -16.78
CA ARG A 158 2.10 -25.85 -16.86
C ARG A 158 3.35 -25.05 -17.25
N ALA A 159 4.47 -25.34 -16.60
CA ALA A 159 5.74 -24.69 -16.88
C ALA A 159 6.16 -24.92 -18.33
N ALA A 160 6.09 -26.16 -18.82
CA ALA A 160 6.39 -26.51 -20.20
C ALA A 160 5.52 -25.72 -21.20
N ARG A 161 4.20 -25.62 -20.97
CA ARG A 161 3.30 -24.81 -21.83
C ARG A 161 3.65 -23.33 -21.82
N ALA A 162 4.08 -22.78 -20.68
CA ALA A 162 4.48 -21.38 -20.58
C ALA A 162 5.85 -21.12 -21.25
N GLU A 163 6.81 -22.00 -21.06
CA GLU A 163 8.17 -21.89 -21.65
C GLU A 163 8.18 -22.17 -23.16
N ALA A 164 7.21 -22.89 -23.70
CA ALA A 164 7.01 -23.05 -25.15
C ALA A 164 6.70 -21.72 -25.86
N ILE A 165 6.28 -20.67 -25.12
CA ILE A 165 5.98 -19.35 -25.68
C ILE A 165 7.20 -18.43 -25.52
N PRO A 166 7.74 -17.87 -26.61
CA PRO A 166 8.86 -16.94 -26.56
C PRO A 166 8.64 -15.80 -25.56
N LEU A 167 9.67 -15.45 -24.79
CA LEU A 167 9.61 -14.46 -23.72
C LEU A 167 9.04 -13.12 -24.19
N GLU A 168 9.48 -12.64 -25.36
CA GLU A 168 9.01 -11.38 -25.94
C GLU A 168 7.51 -11.41 -26.27
N LYS A 169 6.98 -12.57 -26.73
CA LYS A 169 5.54 -12.73 -26.95
C LYS A 169 4.77 -12.72 -25.62
N ARG A 170 5.32 -13.33 -24.57
CA ARG A 170 4.73 -13.28 -23.22
C ARG A 170 4.71 -11.85 -22.68
N ARG A 171 5.81 -11.10 -22.84
CA ARG A 171 5.90 -9.68 -22.43
C ARG A 171 4.91 -8.82 -23.20
N ALA A 172 4.83 -8.97 -24.52
CA ALA A 172 3.88 -8.22 -25.35
C ALA A 172 2.42 -8.49 -24.92
N ALA A 173 2.06 -9.75 -24.65
CA ALA A 173 0.73 -10.12 -24.15
C ALA A 173 0.45 -9.56 -22.75
N HIS A 174 1.43 -9.57 -21.84
CA HIS A 174 1.33 -8.95 -20.51
C HIS A 174 1.09 -7.43 -20.62
N GLN A 175 1.85 -6.74 -21.47
CA GLN A 175 1.68 -5.29 -21.69
C GLN A 175 0.34 -4.98 -22.37
N ALA A 176 -0.11 -5.80 -23.30
CA ALA A 176 -1.41 -5.65 -23.95
C ALA A 176 -2.55 -5.78 -22.94
N TRP A 177 -2.46 -6.76 -22.03
CA TRP A 177 -3.42 -6.91 -20.94
C TRP A 177 -3.47 -5.66 -20.06
N TRP A 178 -2.32 -5.16 -19.61
CA TRP A 178 -2.28 -3.94 -18.79
C TRP A 178 -2.80 -2.70 -19.54
N ARG A 179 -2.50 -2.54 -20.84
CA ARG A 179 -3.08 -1.46 -21.64
C ARG A 179 -4.60 -1.54 -21.70
N SER A 180 -5.16 -2.73 -21.94
CA SER A 180 -6.61 -2.95 -21.93
C SER A 180 -7.21 -2.67 -20.55
N PHE A 181 -6.58 -3.16 -19.48
CA PHE A 181 -6.96 -2.90 -18.09
C PHE A 181 -7.02 -1.40 -17.78
N TRP A 182 -6.02 -0.63 -18.20
CA TRP A 182 -6.01 0.81 -17.94
C TRP A 182 -7.06 1.56 -18.77
N ASN A 183 -7.28 1.16 -20.02
CA ASN A 183 -8.16 1.84 -20.95
C ASN A 183 -9.66 1.60 -20.73
N ARG A 184 -10.05 0.65 -19.88
CA ARG A 184 -11.48 0.33 -19.65
C ARG A 184 -12.15 1.15 -18.56
N SER A 185 -11.40 1.92 -17.77
CA SER A 185 -12.01 2.77 -16.75
C SER A 185 -12.48 4.09 -17.35
N TRP A 186 -13.73 4.43 -17.06
CA TRP A 186 -14.40 5.68 -17.39
C TRP A 186 -14.14 6.78 -16.36
N ILE A 187 -13.40 6.50 -15.28
CA ILE A 187 -13.10 7.48 -14.22
C ILE A 187 -11.80 8.20 -14.55
N GLN A 188 -11.90 9.47 -14.92
CA GLN A 188 -10.78 10.37 -15.15
C GLN A 188 -10.87 11.59 -14.25
N VAL A 189 -9.87 11.78 -13.39
CA VAL A 189 -9.82 12.93 -12.47
C VAL A 189 -8.92 14.00 -13.06
N THR A 190 -9.52 15.12 -13.46
CA THR A 190 -8.79 16.26 -14.03
C THR A 190 -8.97 17.49 -13.16
N ARG A 191 -8.03 18.43 -13.29
CA ARG A 191 -8.19 19.76 -12.71
C ARG A 191 -9.18 20.53 -13.59
N ARG A 192 -10.17 21.19 -12.97
CA ARG A 192 -11.06 22.11 -13.67
C ARG A 192 -10.24 23.18 -14.41
N ALA A 193 -10.52 23.36 -15.70
CA ALA A 193 -9.89 24.40 -16.50
C ALA A 193 -10.12 25.78 -15.86
N GLY A 194 -9.06 26.60 -15.80
CA GLY A 194 -9.11 27.94 -15.19
C GLY A 194 -9.16 27.98 -13.65
N ALA A 195 -9.13 26.84 -12.95
CA ALA A 195 -9.08 26.85 -11.49
C ALA A 195 -7.81 27.56 -10.98
N PRO A 196 -7.88 28.42 -9.93
CA PRO A 196 -6.72 29.11 -9.37
C PRO A 196 -5.76 28.10 -8.69
N PRO A 197 -4.44 28.32 -8.75
CA PRO A 197 -3.48 27.38 -8.19
C PRO A 197 -3.65 27.29 -6.67
N LEU A 198 -3.42 26.09 -6.11
CA LEU A 198 -3.66 25.85 -4.68
C LEU A 198 -2.64 26.63 -3.86
N PRO A 199 -3.04 27.40 -2.84
CA PRO A 199 -2.10 28.15 -2.03
C PRO A 199 -1.11 27.19 -1.36
N LEU A 200 0.19 27.39 -1.60
CA LEU A 200 1.22 26.56 -0.98
C LEU A 200 1.46 26.96 0.47
N VAL A 201 1.20 28.22 0.79
CA VAL A 201 1.33 28.81 2.14
C VAL A 201 -0.09 28.99 2.71
N PRO A 202 -0.49 28.21 3.72
CA PRO A 202 -1.76 28.41 4.39
C PRO A 202 -1.78 29.72 5.19
N PRO A 203 -2.96 30.25 5.53
CA PRO A 203 -3.06 31.40 6.41
C PRO A 203 -2.47 31.08 7.78
N SER A 204 -1.92 32.09 8.44
CA SER A 204 -1.39 31.99 9.80
C SER A 204 -1.93 33.14 10.65
N PRO A 205 -2.43 32.86 11.86
CA PRO A 205 -2.88 33.90 12.80
C PRO A 205 -1.70 34.66 13.41
N HIS A 206 -0.47 34.15 13.24
CA HIS A 206 0.73 34.67 13.90
C HIS A 206 1.30 35.91 13.21
N PRO A 207 1.92 36.82 13.99
CA PRO A 207 2.73 37.89 13.43
C PRO A 207 3.97 37.31 12.72
N LEU A 208 4.48 38.06 11.74
CA LEU A 208 5.76 37.75 11.10
C LEU A 208 6.90 38.10 12.06
N ARG A 209 7.79 37.14 12.35
CA ARG A 209 8.96 37.37 13.23
C ARG A 209 10.27 37.10 12.49
N ALA A 210 11.27 37.95 12.74
CA ALA A 210 12.65 37.70 12.33
C ALA A 210 13.49 37.21 13.50
N GLY A 211 14.36 36.23 13.25
CA GLY A 211 15.41 35.86 14.20
C GLY A 211 14.97 35.02 15.41
N GLU A 212 13.69 34.69 15.57
CA GLU A 212 13.13 33.88 16.66
C GLU A 212 11.79 33.25 16.26
N ASP A 213 11.34 32.25 17.04
CA ASP A 213 10.01 31.67 16.87
C ASP A 213 8.92 32.49 17.58
N GLN A 214 7.67 32.03 17.49
CA GLN A 214 6.51 32.72 18.09
C GLN A 214 6.59 32.89 19.61
N GLY A 215 7.37 32.05 20.30
CA GLY A 215 7.61 32.13 21.75
C GLY A 215 8.91 32.85 22.14
N GLY A 216 9.66 33.42 21.18
CA GLY A 216 10.96 34.07 21.44
C GLY A 216 12.14 33.09 21.61
N ASN A 217 11.93 31.81 21.31
CA ASN A 217 12.92 30.75 21.34
C ASN A 217 13.52 30.53 19.94
N ASN A 218 14.36 29.48 19.78
CA ASN A 218 15.02 29.10 18.52
C ASN A 218 15.72 30.29 17.82
N ARG A 219 16.39 31.08 18.65
CA ARG A 219 17.05 32.33 18.30
C ARG A 219 18.10 32.11 17.21
N PHE A 220 18.04 32.89 16.14
CA PHE A 220 19.06 32.87 15.09
C PHE A 220 20.46 33.09 15.71
N PRO A 221 21.40 32.12 15.55
CA PRO A 221 22.72 32.17 16.16
C PRO A 221 23.70 32.92 15.25
N GLY A 222 23.40 34.19 14.97
CA GLY A 222 24.19 35.00 14.07
C GLY A 222 23.56 36.35 13.77
N THR A 223 23.98 36.94 12.65
CA THR A 223 23.49 38.23 12.16
C THR A 223 22.60 38.04 10.94
N LEU A 224 21.46 38.72 10.92
CA LEU A 224 20.63 38.90 9.73
C LEU A 224 21.01 40.23 9.08
N GLY A 225 21.24 40.20 7.77
CA GLY A 225 21.31 41.39 6.93
C GLY A 225 19.91 41.69 6.41
N ARG A 226 19.81 42.05 5.13
CA ARG A 226 18.51 42.28 4.51
C ARG A 226 17.64 41.03 4.57
N VAL A 227 16.37 41.22 4.89
CA VAL A 227 15.30 40.21 4.78
C VAL A 227 14.17 40.82 3.98
N SER A 228 13.61 40.08 3.02
CA SER A 228 12.48 40.55 2.22
C SER A 228 11.47 39.44 1.94
N LEU A 229 10.22 39.85 1.77
CA LEU A 229 9.09 38.95 1.51
C LEU A 229 8.31 39.42 0.28
N PHE A 230 7.94 38.51 -0.61
CA PHE A 230 7.16 38.79 -1.83
C PHE A 230 5.91 37.90 -1.92
N ASP A 231 4.80 38.42 -2.46
CA ASP A 231 3.55 37.67 -2.72
C ASP A 231 3.53 36.90 -4.05
N ARG A 232 4.71 36.74 -4.64
CA ARG A 232 4.89 36.06 -5.92
C ARG A 232 6.15 35.21 -5.90
N PRO A 233 6.26 34.21 -6.78
CA PRO A 233 7.51 33.53 -6.97
C PRO A 233 8.48 34.45 -7.73
N LEU A 234 9.69 34.63 -7.20
CA LEU A 234 10.78 35.25 -7.96
C LEU A 234 11.43 34.19 -8.86
N SER A 235 11.81 34.61 -10.06
CA SER A 235 12.59 33.80 -11.00
C SER A 235 14.04 33.64 -10.53
N SER A 236 14.74 32.65 -11.06
CA SER A 236 16.14 32.39 -10.71
C SER A 236 17.06 33.58 -11.06
N SER A 237 16.74 34.34 -12.12
CA SER A 237 17.48 35.56 -12.49
C SER A 237 17.25 36.70 -11.50
N GLU A 238 16.00 36.89 -11.03
CA GLU A 238 15.68 37.87 -9.98
C GLU A 238 16.39 37.51 -8.66
N ILE A 239 16.36 36.23 -8.26
CA ILE A 239 17.08 35.76 -7.06
C ILE A 239 18.59 35.97 -7.20
N ALA A 240 19.17 35.70 -8.36
CA ALA A 240 20.57 35.96 -8.64
C ALA A 240 20.93 37.45 -8.61
N ALA A 241 20.02 38.33 -9.06
CA ALA A 241 20.19 39.78 -8.95
C ALA A 241 20.18 40.25 -7.50
N LEU A 242 19.29 39.70 -6.66
CA LEU A 242 19.25 40.00 -5.22
C LEU A 242 20.51 39.55 -4.47
N ALA A 243 21.08 38.42 -4.86
CA ALA A 243 22.36 37.96 -4.34
C ALA A 243 23.54 38.87 -4.73
N ARG A 244 23.41 39.66 -5.81
CA ARG A 244 24.42 40.63 -6.26
C ARG A 244 24.19 42.05 -5.73
N SER A 245 22.97 42.41 -5.33
CA SER A 245 22.61 43.77 -4.90
C SER A 245 23.10 44.16 -3.50
N GLY A 246 23.95 43.33 -2.88
CA GLY A 246 24.47 43.54 -1.54
C GLY A 246 23.45 43.24 -0.43
N ARG A 247 23.93 43.29 0.82
CA ARG A 247 23.21 42.80 2.01
C ARG A 247 22.49 43.86 2.85
N GLY A 248 22.67 45.14 2.52
CA GLY A 248 22.37 46.27 3.41
C GLY A 248 21.01 46.91 3.17
N PRO A 249 20.82 47.65 2.06
CA PRO A 249 19.63 48.48 1.88
C PRO A 249 18.37 47.64 1.71
N ALA A 250 17.30 48.00 2.41
CA ALA A 250 15.97 47.44 2.19
C ALA A 250 15.52 47.72 0.74
N LEU A 251 14.81 46.77 0.15
CA LEU A 251 14.30 46.87 -1.21
C LEU A 251 13.09 47.81 -1.25
N GLN A 252 12.95 48.56 -2.35
CA GLN A 252 11.80 49.44 -2.61
C GLN A 252 11.32 49.26 -4.05
N GLY A 253 10.04 49.54 -4.30
CA GLY A 253 9.47 49.62 -5.66
C GLY A 253 9.42 48.31 -6.46
N MET A 254 9.76 47.16 -5.87
CA MET A 254 9.74 45.89 -6.58
C MET A 254 8.35 45.27 -6.64
N LYS A 255 7.97 44.77 -7.82
CA LYS A 255 6.68 44.10 -8.03
C LYS A 255 6.49 42.96 -7.03
N GLY A 256 5.35 42.98 -6.34
CA GLY A 256 4.96 41.96 -5.36
C GLY A 256 5.75 41.99 -4.05
N LEU A 257 6.58 43.00 -3.80
CA LEU A 257 7.27 43.17 -2.52
C LEU A 257 6.25 43.49 -1.43
N LEU A 258 6.23 42.67 -0.38
CA LEU A 258 5.34 42.82 0.77
C LEU A 258 6.00 43.56 1.93
N GLY A 259 7.31 43.41 2.07
CA GLY A 259 8.11 44.04 3.11
C GLY A 259 9.58 43.75 2.91
N SER A 260 10.43 44.70 3.28
CA SER A 260 11.88 44.53 3.28
C SER A 260 12.49 45.27 4.46
N TRP A 261 13.43 44.62 5.14
CA TRP A 261 14.09 45.14 6.33
C TRP A 261 15.60 45.02 6.14
N ALA A 262 16.35 46.12 6.33
CA ALA A 262 17.78 46.20 6.03
C ALA A 262 18.66 45.33 6.94
N SER A 263 18.37 45.35 8.25
CA SER A 263 19.03 44.56 9.29
C SER A 263 18.05 44.41 10.46
N PRO A 264 16.97 43.63 10.31
CA PRO A 264 15.92 43.56 11.30
C PRO A 264 16.48 43.07 12.65
N LYS A 265 16.09 43.76 13.73
CA LYS A 265 16.28 43.22 15.07
C LYS A 265 15.39 41.99 15.24
N ARG A 266 15.81 41.10 16.14
CA ARG A 266 15.02 39.94 16.54
C ARG A 266 13.67 40.40 17.09
N GLY A 267 12.58 39.79 16.63
CA GLY A 267 11.23 40.13 17.10
C GLY A 267 10.19 40.20 15.98
N ILE A 268 9.05 40.81 16.32
CA ILE A 268 7.94 41.05 15.40
C ILE A 268 8.34 42.09 14.35
N LEU A 269 8.10 41.77 13.08
CA LEU A 269 8.23 42.70 11.96
C LEU A 269 6.90 43.40 11.70
N ASP A 270 6.98 44.66 11.27
CA ASP A 270 5.81 45.39 10.79
C ASP A 270 5.31 44.77 9.47
N PHE A 271 4.27 43.93 9.58
CA PHE A 271 3.70 43.18 8.49
C PHE A 271 2.20 42.92 8.71
N PRO A 272 1.32 43.14 7.71
CA PRO A 272 -0.12 42.99 7.89
C PRO A 272 -0.53 41.52 8.12
N ARG A 273 -1.18 41.26 9.26
CA ARG A 273 -1.61 39.91 9.70
C ARG A 273 -2.56 39.19 8.73
N LYS A 274 -3.30 39.90 7.86
CA LYS A 274 -4.36 39.30 7.02
C LYS A 274 -3.95 38.97 5.58
N ARG A 275 -2.72 39.27 5.15
CA ARG A 275 -2.34 39.05 3.74
C ARG A 275 -1.99 37.58 3.49
N GLN A 276 -2.82 36.93 2.69
CA GLN A 276 -2.61 35.56 2.18
C GLN A 276 -2.13 35.63 0.74
N THR A 277 -1.20 34.76 0.38
CA THR A 277 -0.59 34.75 -0.95
C THR A 277 -0.46 33.30 -1.40
N PRO A 278 -0.96 32.92 -2.60
CA PRO A 278 -0.88 31.55 -3.06
C PRO A 278 0.58 31.13 -3.31
N SER A 279 1.41 32.08 -3.75
CA SER A 279 2.86 31.96 -3.91
C SER A 279 3.58 32.93 -2.99
N LEU A 280 4.82 32.61 -2.62
CA LEU A 280 5.61 33.41 -1.69
C LEU A 280 7.09 33.31 -2.07
N THR A 281 7.84 34.41 -1.92
CA THR A 281 9.30 34.35 -1.87
C THR A 281 9.81 35.00 -0.60
N VAL A 282 10.68 34.29 0.12
CA VAL A 282 11.49 34.84 1.21
C VAL A 282 12.92 34.95 0.70
N GLU A 283 13.56 36.10 0.87
CA GLU A 283 15.01 36.24 0.73
C GLU A 283 15.61 36.78 2.03
N ALA A 284 16.83 36.35 2.33
CA ALA A 284 17.61 36.92 3.42
C ALA A 284 19.11 36.83 3.16
N TRP A 285 19.86 37.78 3.71
CA TRP A 285 21.28 37.62 3.98
C TRP A 285 21.49 37.11 5.40
N VAL A 286 22.24 36.01 5.53
CA VAL A 286 22.51 35.39 6.82
C VAL A 286 24.01 35.21 7.04
N ARG A 287 24.46 35.39 8.28
CA ARG A 287 25.80 35.01 8.74
C ARG A 287 25.70 34.35 10.10
N LEU A 288 26.01 33.06 10.16
CA LEU A 288 26.13 32.33 11.42
C LEU A 288 27.39 32.77 12.18
N ASP A 289 27.33 32.82 13.51
CA ASP A 289 28.50 33.09 14.34
C ASP A 289 29.56 31.97 14.19
N PRO A 290 30.87 32.28 14.24
CA PRO A 290 31.92 31.26 14.27
C PRO A 290 31.68 30.23 15.38
N GLY A 291 31.91 28.94 15.08
CA GLY A 291 31.73 27.85 16.03
C GLY A 291 30.28 27.49 16.39
N LYS A 292 29.27 28.21 15.89
CA LYS A 292 27.85 27.90 16.12
C LYS A 292 27.21 27.22 14.91
N GLY A 293 26.84 25.95 15.08
CA GLY A 293 25.92 25.21 14.19
C GLY A 293 24.59 24.95 14.89
N GLY A 294 23.81 25.99 15.15
CA GLY A 294 22.59 25.92 15.95
C GLY A 294 21.29 26.07 15.15
N ILE A 295 20.17 25.74 15.80
CA ILE A 295 18.82 26.02 15.29
C ILE A 295 18.61 27.54 15.30
N GLY A 296 18.26 28.13 14.16
CA GLY A 296 18.02 29.56 14.07
C GLY A 296 16.91 29.94 13.10
N ARG A 297 15.88 30.61 13.60
CA ARG A 297 14.82 31.20 12.77
C ARG A 297 15.36 32.36 11.94
N VAL A 298 15.22 32.31 10.62
CA VAL A 298 15.44 33.50 9.77
C VAL A 298 14.16 34.32 9.75
N LEU A 299 13.05 33.67 9.36
CA LEU A 299 11.72 34.26 9.30
C LEU A 299 10.68 33.21 9.73
N ASP A 300 9.81 33.56 10.68
CA ASP A 300 8.83 32.65 11.29
C ASP A 300 7.44 33.29 11.26
N ARG A 301 6.47 32.54 10.71
CA ARG A 301 5.05 32.87 10.76
C ARG A 301 4.24 31.57 10.78
N ILE A 302 4.53 30.71 11.75
CA ILE A 302 3.90 29.40 11.92
C ILE A 302 3.74 29.06 13.40
N THR A 303 2.73 28.27 13.77
CA THR A 303 2.71 27.70 15.12
C THR A 303 3.95 26.80 15.30
N PRO A 304 4.71 26.91 16.39
CA PRO A 304 5.82 26.00 16.66
C PRO A 304 5.36 24.52 16.62
N GLY A 305 5.93 23.74 15.69
CA GLY A 305 5.52 22.35 15.45
C GLY A 305 4.23 22.17 14.63
N GLY A 306 3.57 23.26 14.25
CA GLY A 306 2.35 23.26 13.45
C GLY A 306 2.58 23.28 11.93
N GLN A 307 1.50 23.47 11.19
CA GLN A 307 1.43 23.49 9.72
C GLN A 307 0.63 24.69 9.19
N ASP A 308 0.50 25.76 9.99
CA ASP A 308 -0.29 26.96 9.74
C ASP A 308 0.60 28.18 9.39
N GLY A 309 1.03 28.24 8.14
CA GLY A 309 1.83 29.34 7.60
C GLY A 309 3.14 28.86 7.02
N PHE A 310 4.22 29.59 7.30
CA PHE A 310 5.54 29.26 6.80
C PHE A 310 6.65 29.58 7.79
N LEU A 311 7.80 28.96 7.55
CA LEU A 311 9.02 29.11 8.33
C LEU A 311 10.22 28.96 7.43
N PHE A 312 11.19 29.86 7.55
CA PHE A 312 12.50 29.74 6.95
C PHE A 312 13.56 29.76 8.05
N ASP A 313 14.34 28.68 8.18
CA ASP A 313 15.32 28.51 9.25
C ASP A 313 16.54 27.70 8.81
N THR A 314 17.46 27.51 9.76
CA THR A 314 18.71 26.79 9.52
C THR A 314 18.67 25.31 9.91
N TRP A 315 17.51 24.77 10.24
CA TRP A 315 17.44 23.40 10.77
C TRP A 315 17.65 22.32 9.69
N PRO A 316 18.36 21.21 10.00
CA PRO A 316 19.15 20.97 11.22
C PRO A 316 20.55 21.61 11.13
N GLY A 317 20.90 22.42 12.13
CA GLY A 317 22.24 23.02 12.28
C GLY A 317 22.62 24.04 11.19
N MET A 318 23.62 23.73 10.37
CA MET A 318 24.12 24.58 9.26
C MET A 318 23.35 24.32 7.95
N SER A 319 22.06 24.02 8.03
CA SER A 319 21.23 23.68 6.88
C SER A 319 20.37 24.88 6.49
N LEU A 320 19.58 24.74 5.43
CA LEU A 320 18.44 25.62 5.17
C LEU A 320 17.20 24.75 5.11
N ARG A 321 16.15 25.17 5.80
CA ARG A 321 14.84 24.54 5.73
C ARG A 321 13.77 25.58 5.54
N PHE A 322 12.89 25.30 4.59
CA PHE A 322 11.66 26.03 4.39
C PHE A 322 10.47 25.11 4.64
N ILE A 323 9.58 25.53 5.54
CA ILE A 323 8.28 24.90 5.78
C ILE A 323 7.21 25.82 5.23
N ALA A 324 6.27 25.26 4.46
CA ALA A 324 5.07 25.94 3.99
C ALA A 324 3.88 24.97 4.10
N GLY A 325 3.04 25.21 5.10
CA GLY A 325 1.99 24.26 5.47
C GLY A 325 2.54 22.88 5.85
N PRO A 326 2.01 21.78 5.27
CA PRO A 326 2.51 20.43 5.53
C PRO A 326 3.83 20.11 4.80
N ARG A 327 4.34 21.02 3.96
CA ARG A 327 5.50 20.76 3.10
C ARG A 327 6.78 21.26 3.75
N THR A 328 7.83 20.45 3.73
CA THR A 328 9.17 20.79 4.27
C THR A 328 10.24 20.46 3.23
N LEU A 329 11.01 21.47 2.81
CA LEU A 329 12.20 21.30 1.97
C LEU A 329 13.45 21.64 2.76
N VAL A 330 14.45 20.75 2.76
CA VAL A 330 15.71 20.93 3.50
C VAL A 330 16.90 20.75 2.58
N LYS A 331 17.81 21.72 2.56
CA LYS A 331 19.18 21.56 2.07
C LYS A 331 20.13 21.41 3.25
N LYS A 332 20.64 20.19 3.47
CA LYS A 332 21.51 19.90 4.62
C LYS A 332 22.92 20.46 4.44
N LYS A 333 23.54 20.92 5.53
CA LYS A 333 24.97 21.30 5.64
C LYS A 333 25.44 22.27 4.52
N CYS A 334 24.68 23.33 4.28
CA CYS A 334 24.94 24.24 3.17
C CYS A 334 25.39 25.64 3.58
N LEU A 335 25.29 25.99 4.86
CA LEU A 335 25.77 27.26 5.40
C LEU A 335 27.18 27.09 5.98
N ARG A 336 27.99 28.16 5.91
CA ARG A 336 29.34 28.21 6.49
C ARG A 336 29.39 29.28 7.59
N PRO A 337 29.75 28.93 8.83
CA PRO A 337 29.94 29.91 9.91
C PRO A 337 30.91 31.03 9.53
N GLY A 338 30.65 32.24 10.00
CA GLY A 338 31.44 33.44 9.70
C GLY A 338 31.25 34.02 8.29
N ARG A 339 30.63 33.29 7.35
CA ARG A 339 30.42 33.75 5.97
C ARG A 339 29.02 34.28 5.76
N TRP A 340 28.92 35.49 5.20
CA TRP A 340 27.66 35.99 4.66
C TRP A 340 27.21 35.15 3.47
N THR A 341 25.97 34.68 3.51
CA THR A 341 25.36 33.87 2.46
C THR A 341 24.01 34.48 2.12
N HIS A 342 23.72 34.66 0.82
CA HIS A 342 22.36 35.01 0.39
C HIS A 342 21.54 33.73 0.31
N VAL A 343 20.39 33.72 0.97
CA VAL A 343 19.50 32.56 1.06
C VAL A 343 18.11 32.96 0.63
N ALA A 344 17.44 32.10 -0.14
CA ALA A 344 16.04 32.35 -0.48
C ALA A 344 15.23 31.06 -0.52
N ALA A 345 13.94 31.20 -0.26
CA ALA A 345 12.94 30.15 -0.44
C ALA A 345 11.82 30.69 -1.32
N VAL A 346 11.46 29.93 -2.36
CA VAL A 346 10.38 30.29 -3.29
C VAL A 346 9.31 29.20 -3.23
N ALA A 347 8.10 29.55 -2.83
CA ALA A 347 6.90 28.75 -3.00
C ALA A 347 6.15 29.24 -4.25
N ASP A 348 6.18 28.45 -5.32
CA ASP A 348 5.58 28.74 -6.62
C ASP A 348 4.35 27.86 -6.82
N SER A 349 3.19 28.40 -6.45
CA SER A 349 1.92 27.68 -6.52
C SER A 349 1.48 27.45 -7.97
N GLY A 350 1.79 28.38 -8.88
CA GLY A 350 1.46 28.26 -10.30
C GLY A 350 2.16 27.09 -10.98
N LYS A 351 3.40 26.78 -10.56
CA LYS A 351 4.14 25.59 -11.03
C LYS A 351 4.11 24.41 -10.07
N GLY A 352 3.44 24.54 -8.93
CA GLY A 352 3.39 23.50 -7.90
C GLY A 352 4.77 23.08 -7.41
N ARG A 353 5.61 24.02 -6.95
CA ARG A 353 6.97 23.69 -6.49
C ARG A 353 7.48 24.60 -5.37
N ILE A 354 8.43 24.10 -4.59
CA ILE A 354 9.22 24.87 -3.63
C ILE A 354 10.69 24.77 -4.01
N LEU A 355 11.40 25.88 -3.95
CA LEU A 355 12.83 25.98 -4.28
C LEU A 355 13.58 26.62 -3.11
N LEU A 356 14.80 26.15 -2.85
CA LEU A 356 15.78 26.83 -2.01
C LEU A 356 16.91 27.35 -2.87
N TYR A 357 17.42 28.53 -2.55
CA TYR A 357 18.56 29.15 -3.21
C TYR A 357 19.66 29.49 -2.21
N LEU A 358 20.90 29.38 -2.68
CA LEU A 358 22.13 29.77 -2.00
C LEU A 358 22.96 30.62 -2.95
N ASP A 359 23.37 31.81 -2.51
CA ASP A 359 24.19 32.75 -3.29
C ASP A 359 23.64 32.98 -4.72
N GLY A 360 22.31 33.06 -4.83
CA GLY A 360 21.61 33.29 -6.10
C GLY A 360 21.38 32.05 -6.96
N LYS A 361 21.84 30.86 -6.55
CA LYS A 361 21.73 29.61 -7.32
C LYS A 361 20.77 28.62 -6.67
N GLU A 362 20.02 27.88 -7.47
CA GLU A 362 19.13 26.82 -6.97
C GLU A 362 19.95 25.76 -6.22
N ALA A 363 19.55 25.46 -4.99
CA ALA A 363 20.25 24.56 -4.08
C ALA A 363 19.46 23.27 -3.80
N ALA A 364 18.13 23.35 -3.84
CA ALA A 364 17.20 22.25 -3.69
C ALA A 364 15.84 22.58 -4.32
N ARG A 365 15.10 21.55 -4.74
CA ARG A 365 13.73 21.66 -5.25
C ARG A 365 12.83 20.58 -4.68
N MET A 366 11.54 20.86 -4.62
CA MET A 366 10.47 19.91 -4.36
C MET A 366 9.29 20.21 -5.26
N GLU A 367 8.90 19.24 -6.08
CA GLU A 367 7.66 19.30 -6.85
C GLU A 367 6.48 18.90 -5.96
N ILE A 368 5.38 19.63 -6.09
CA ILE A 368 4.14 19.44 -5.35
C ILE A 368 3.09 19.02 -6.36
N PRO A 369 2.77 17.72 -6.42
CA PRO A 369 1.75 17.24 -7.35
C PRO A 369 0.41 17.92 -7.06
N GLY A 370 -0.30 18.30 -8.13
CA GLY A 370 -1.65 18.83 -8.01
C GLY A 370 -2.63 17.78 -7.44
N GLU A 371 -3.70 18.24 -6.80
CA GLU A 371 -4.72 17.36 -6.20
C GLU A 371 -5.30 16.36 -7.19
N ALA A 372 -5.63 16.78 -8.41
CA ALA A 372 -6.13 15.88 -9.44
C ALA A 372 -5.15 14.74 -9.77
N PHE A 373 -3.84 15.03 -9.80
CA PHE A 373 -2.82 14.00 -9.98
C PHE A 373 -2.74 13.08 -8.76
N LEU A 374 -2.81 13.62 -7.54
CA LEU A 374 -2.77 12.82 -6.31
C LEU A 374 -3.95 11.84 -6.23
N VAL A 375 -5.17 12.32 -6.52
CA VAL A 375 -6.38 11.49 -6.55
C VAL A 375 -6.30 10.47 -7.68
N SER A 376 -5.89 10.88 -8.89
CA SER A 376 -5.68 9.95 -10.02
C SER A 376 -4.68 8.85 -9.69
N ARG A 377 -3.56 9.21 -9.06
CA ARG A 377 -2.52 8.26 -8.65
C ARG A 377 -3.04 7.30 -7.57
N ALA A 378 -3.81 7.79 -6.61
CA ALA A 378 -4.41 6.96 -5.58
C ALA A 378 -5.43 5.97 -6.18
N TYR A 379 -6.29 6.46 -7.08
CA TYR A 379 -7.25 5.63 -7.82
C TYR A 379 -6.54 4.55 -8.65
N ALA A 380 -5.52 4.93 -9.43
CA ALA A 380 -4.73 3.99 -10.23
C ALA A 380 -4.01 2.95 -9.35
N LEU A 381 -3.44 3.36 -8.21
CA LEU A 381 -2.81 2.44 -7.26
C LEU A 381 -3.81 1.45 -6.67
N GLN A 382 -4.99 1.91 -6.26
CA GLN A 382 -6.02 1.02 -5.74
C GLN A 382 -6.45 -0.01 -6.79
N ARG A 383 -6.69 0.43 -8.03
CA ARG A 383 -7.02 -0.48 -9.15
C ARG A 383 -5.91 -1.48 -9.41
N TYR A 384 -4.64 -1.05 -9.41
CA TYR A 384 -3.49 -1.95 -9.55
C TYR A 384 -3.46 -3.02 -8.46
N VAL A 385 -3.61 -2.62 -7.19
CA VAL A 385 -3.59 -3.54 -6.04
C VAL A 385 -4.76 -4.52 -6.10
N THR A 386 -5.96 -4.06 -6.45
CA THR A 386 -7.13 -4.93 -6.64
C THR A 386 -6.90 -5.91 -7.78
N ALA A 387 -6.35 -5.46 -8.92
CA ALA A 387 -6.09 -6.33 -10.06
C ALA A 387 -5.09 -7.45 -9.77
N CYS A 388 -4.03 -7.13 -9.01
CA CYS A 388 -3.04 -8.11 -8.56
C CYS A 388 -3.66 -9.21 -7.69
N ALA A 389 -4.67 -8.89 -6.90
CA ALA A 389 -5.28 -9.81 -5.94
C ALA A 389 -6.58 -10.48 -6.41
N GLY A 390 -7.29 -9.85 -7.36
CA GLY A 390 -8.67 -10.17 -7.70
C GLY A 390 -8.86 -11.27 -8.74
N ARG A 391 -7.79 -11.87 -9.25
CA ARG A 391 -7.86 -12.87 -10.35
C ARG A 391 -7.50 -14.30 -9.91
N GLY A 392 -7.44 -14.53 -8.60
CA GLY A 392 -7.22 -15.85 -8.00
C GLY A 392 -8.52 -16.67 -7.87
N LYS A 393 -8.46 -17.85 -7.24
CA LYS A 393 -9.64 -18.71 -6.99
C LYS A 393 -10.51 -18.29 -5.81
N PHE A 394 -10.08 -17.29 -5.04
CA PHE A 394 -10.74 -16.86 -3.82
C PHE A 394 -10.80 -15.33 -3.76
N PRO A 395 -11.75 -14.75 -3.00
CA PRO A 395 -11.89 -13.32 -2.93
C PRO A 395 -10.67 -12.66 -2.27
N ILE A 396 -10.46 -11.38 -2.62
CA ILE A 396 -9.47 -10.47 -2.07
C ILE A 396 -9.68 -10.41 -0.56
N LYS A 397 -8.60 -10.69 0.18
CA LYS A 397 -8.60 -10.57 1.64
C LYS A 397 -8.58 -9.10 2.04
N PHE A 398 -9.56 -8.65 2.81
CA PHE A 398 -9.65 -7.27 3.30
C PHE A 398 -8.47 -6.87 4.21
N ASN A 399 -7.90 -7.83 4.94
CA ASN A 399 -6.85 -7.62 5.93
C ASN A 399 -5.44 -7.79 5.34
N GLY A 400 -5.14 -7.02 4.29
CA GLY A 400 -3.82 -6.96 3.67
C GLY A 400 -3.71 -7.57 2.27
N SER A 401 -4.83 -7.95 1.65
CA SER A 401 -4.84 -8.50 0.29
C SER A 401 -3.88 -9.70 0.17
N ILE A 402 -3.11 -9.78 -0.92
CA ILE A 402 -1.98 -10.69 -1.09
C ILE A 402 -0.64 -10.07 -0.66
N PHE A 403 -0.65 -8.87 -0.07
CA PHE A 403 0.54 -8.06 0.24
C PHE A 403 0.76 -7.94 1.76
N THR A 404 0.77 -9.08 2.45
CA THR A 404 1.14 -9.15 3.87
C THR A 404 2.67 -9.16 4.00
N VAL A 405 3.20 -8.41 4.98
CA VAL A 405 4.64 -8.33 5.31
C VAL A 405 4.82 -8.34 6.82
N PRO A 406 5.92 -8.89 7.36
CA PRO A 406 6.21 -8.81 8.79
C PRO A 406 6.29 -7.35 9.24
N TRP A 407 5.68 -7.04 10.38
CA TRP A 407 5.72 -5.68 10.95
C TRP A 407 6.65 -5.65 12.17
N PRO A 408 7.74 -4.86 12.16
CA PRO A 408 8.68 -4.80 13.28
C PRO A 408 8.00 -4.49 14.62
N GLY A 409 8.21 -5.34 15.62
CA GLY A 409 7.61 -5.19 16.95
C GLY A 409 6.13 -5.62 17.06
N ARG A 410 5.57 -6.26 16.03
CA ARG A 410 4.24 -6.91 16.08
C ARG A 410 4.38 -8.43 15.88
N PRO A 411 3.42 -9.24 16.37
CA PRO A 411 3.43 -10.68 16.16
C PRO A 411 3.31 -11.06 14.68
N GLY A 412 3.92 -12.19 14.32
CA GLY A 412 3.69 -12.86 13.03
C GLY A 412 4.74 -12.59 11.95
N ASP A 413 4.82 -13.51 10.99
CA ASP A 413 5.58 -13.40 9.75
C ASP A 413 4.68 -12.86 8.61
N ALA A 414 5.05 -13.06 7.34
CA ALA A 414 4.20 -12.59 6.25
C ALA A 414 2.99 -13.49 5.92
N ASP A 415 2.76 -14.56 6.68
CA ASP A 415 1.50 -15.31 6.67
C ASP A 415 0.50 -14.77 7.71
N TYR A 416 0.97 -13.96 8.66
CA TYR A 416 0.12 -13.40 9.70
C TYR A 416 -0.91 -12.43 9.12
N ARG A 417 -2.16 -12.61 9.57
CA ARG A 417 -3.30 -11.77 9.22
C ARG A 417 -4.04 -11.35 10.47
N ARG A 418 -3.98 -10.07 10.80
CA ARG A 418 -4.85 -9.50 11.84
C ARG A 418 -6.32 -9.75 11.46
N TRP A 419 -7.13 -10.22 12.41
CA TRP A 419 -8.51 -10.69 12.16
C TRP A 419 -8.63 -11.98 11.33
N GLY A 420 -7.51 -12.70 11.18
CA GLY A 420 -7.46 -14.11 10.77
C GLY A 420 -7.85 -14.44 9.32
N PRO A 421 -8.01 -15.75 9.03
CA PRO A 421 -8.16 -16.27 7.68
C PRO A 421 -9.59 -16.17 7.12
N GLY A 422 -10.59 -15.91 7.95
CA GLY A 422 -11.99 -15.85 7.56
C GLY A 422 -12.43 -14.62 6.76
N TYR A 423 -13.59 -14.69 6.11
CA TYR A 423 -14.19 -13.59 5.36
C TYR A 423 -15.30 -12.91 6.16
N TRP A 424 -15.18 -11.59 6.30
CA TRP A 424 -16.13 -10.72 6.99
C TRP A 424 -16.87 -9.95 5.93
N TRP A 425 -18.19 -10.07 5.82
CA TRP A 425 -18.96 -9.58 4.69
C TRP A 425 -18.82 -8.07 4.52
N GLN A 426 -19.01 -7.28 5.59
CA GLN A 426 -18.86 -5.82 5.53
C GLN A 426 -17.49 -5.38 5.05
N ASN A 427 -16.42 -6.10 5.39
CA ASN A 427 -15.07 -5.77 4.93
C ASN A 427 -14.74 -6.36 3.56
N THR A 428 -15.23 -7.57 3.28
CA THR A 428 -14.92 -8.33 2.06
C THR A 428 -15.59 -7.70 0.86
N ARG A 429 -16.75 -7.04 1.02
CA ARG A 429 -17.42 -6.34 -0.09
C ARG A 429 -16.72 -5.05 -0.52
N LEU A 430 -15.99 -4.37 0.38
CA LEU A 430 -15.44 -3.02 0.10
C LEU A 430 -14.48 -2.98 -1.10
N PRO A 431 -13.56 -3.93 -1.32
CA PRO A 431 -12.70 -3.95 -2.50
C PRO A 431 -13.48 -4.14 -3.83
N TYR A 432 -14.75 -4.55 -3.75
CA TYR A 432 -15.56 -4.94 -4.90
C TYR A 432 -16.60 -3.90 -5.31
N LEU A 433 -17.04 -3.04 -4.39
CA LEU A 433 -18.11 -2.06 -4.63
C LEU A 433 -17.83 -1.11 -5.81
N SER A 434 -16.55 -0.83 -6.10
CA SER A 434 -16.17 0.10 -7.17
C SER A 434 -15.82 -0.57 -8.50
N LEU A 435 -15.89 -1.91 -8.58
CA LEU A 435 -15.36 -2.63 -9.74
C LEU A 435 -16.23 -2.50 -10.97
N CYS A 436 -17.56 -2.55 -10.85
CA CYS A 436 -18.47 -2.26 -11.96
C CYS A 436 -18.21 -0.86 -12.52
N ALA A 437 -18.21 0.15 -11.63
CA ALA A 437 -17.92 1.54 -11.98
C ALA A 437 -16.52 1.76 -12.57
N SER A 438 -15.56 0.86 -12.35
CA SER A 438 -14.21 0.95 -12.93
C SER A 438 -14.04 0.09 -14.19
N GLY A 439 -15.06 -0.66 -14.59
CA GLY A 439 -15.00 -1.63 -15.69
C GLY A 439 -14.17 -2.88 -15.35
N ASP A 440 -13.93 -3.16 -14.07
CA ASP A 440 -13.02 -4.20 -13.55
C ASP A 440 -13.76 -5.52 -13.25
N PHE A 441 -14.58 -5.95 -14.20
CA PHE A 441 -15.55 -7.03 -14.04
C PHE A 441 -14.94 -8.40 -13.69
N GLU A 442 -13.79 -8.75 -14.26
CA GLU A 442 -13.21 -10.08 -14.03
C GLU A 442 -12.76 -10.31 -12.58
N MET A 443 -12.53 -9.23 -11.82
CA MET A 443 -12.15 -9.33 -10.42
C MET A 443 -13.35 -9.69 -9.53
N LEU A 444 -14.60 -9.49 -9.97
CA LEU A 444 -15.81 -9.87 -9.23
C LEU A 444 -16.04 -11.39 -9.23
N ARG A 445 -15.52 -12.11 -10.23
CA ARG A 445 -15.78 -13.55 -10.41
C ARG A 445 -15.41 -14.39 -9.19
N PRO A 446 -14.20 -14.31 -8.59
CA PRO A 446 -13.86 -15.13 -7.43
C PRO A 446 -14.70 -14.81 -6.18
N PHE A 447 -15.26 -13.60 -6.11
CA PHE A 447 -16.19 -13.19 -5.06
C PHE A 447 -17.55 -13.87 -5.23
N PHE A 448 -18.16 -13.75 -6.41
CA PHE A 448 -19.41 -14.44 -6.71
C PHE A 448 -19.27 -15.95 -6.63
N GLU A 449 -18.23 -16.55 -7.22
CA GLU A 449 -17.96 -18.00 -7.15
C GLU A 449 -17.88 -18.50 -5.71
N MET A 450 -17.18 -17.78 -4.81
CA MET A 450 -17.13 -18.21 -3.41
C MET A 450 -18.51 -18.19 -2.77
N TYR A 451 -19.26 -17.08 -2.88
CA TYR A 451 -20.54 -16.95 -2.19
C TYR A 451 -21.65 -17.82 -2.81
N LEU A 452 -21.70 -17.93 -4.14
CA LEU A 452 -22.76 -18.66 -4.86
C LEU A 452 -22.49 -20.15 -4.94
N GLU A 453 -21.25 -20.57 -5.22
CA GLU A 453 -20.97 -22.00 -5.42
C GLU A 453 -20.58 -22.69 -4.10
N ARG A 454 -19.94 -21.97 -3.17
CA ARG A 454 -19.41 -22.59 -1.94
C ARG A 454 -20.26 -22.27 -0.71
N VAL A 455 -20.67 -21.03 -0.52
CA VAL A 455 -21.38 -20.60 0.70
C VAL A 455 -22.89 -20.84 0.59
N LEU A 456 -23.53 -20.49 -0.52
CA LEU A 456 -24.98 -20.56 -0.70
C LEU A 456 -25.56 -21.97 -0.45
N PRO A 457 -24.95 -23.08 -0.94
CA PRO A 457 -25.50 -24.42 -0.69
C PRO A 457 -25.58 -24.77 0.80
N VAL A 458 -24.51 -24.53 1.56
CA VAL A 458 -24.50 -24.78 3.01
C VAL A 458 -25.34 -23.76 3.77
N ALA A 459 -25.42 -22.51 3.29
CA ALA A 459 -26.31 -21.50 3.87
C ALA A 459 -27.78 -21.91 3.74
N ARG A 460 -28.23 -22.40 2.57
CA ARG A 460 -29.59 -22.95 2.38
C ARG A 460 -29.87 -24.14 3.29
N PHE A 461 -28.91 -25.06 3.39
CA PHE A 461 -29.02 -26.21 4.30
C PHE A 461 -29.20 -25.76 5.76
N ARG A 462 -28.34 -24.83 6.22
CA ARG A 462 -28.38 -24.27 7.57
C ARG A 462 -29.68 -23.49 7.81
N THR A 463 -30.14 -22.71 6.85
CA THR A 463 -31.39 -21.93 6.96
C THR A 463 -32.60 -22.84 7.10
N ARG A 464 -32.68 -23.92 6.32
CA ARG A 464 -33.73 -24.92 6.48
C ARG A 464 -33.70 -25.56 7.87
N LEU A 465 -32.52 -25.89 8.38
CA LEU A 465 -32.34 -26.47 9.70
C LEU A 465 -32.72 -25.50 10.84
N TYR A 466 -32.37 -24.21 10.71
CA TYR A 466 -32.53 -23.24 11.79
C TYR A 466 -33.90 -22.57 11.80
N PHE A 467 -34.47 -22.34 10.61
CA PHE A 467 -35.66 -21.49 10.42
C PHE A 467 -36.80 -22.19 9.67
N GLY A 468 -36.59 -23.41 9.16
CA GLY A 468 -37.66 -24.19 8.53
C GLY A 468 -38.07 -23.75 7.11
N HIS A 469 -37.32 -22.87 6.44
CA HIS A 469 -37.64 -22.40 5.09
C HIS A 469 -36.50 -22.61 4.08
N GLY A 470 -36.81 -22.56 2.78
CA GLY A 470 -35.87 -22.82 1.68
C GLY A 470 -34.95 -21.67 1.27
N GLY A 471 -34.99 -20.55 2.00
CA GLY A 471 -34.15 -19.38 1.73
C GLY A 471 -32.68 -19.60 2.12
N ALA A 472 -31.88 -18.52 2.09
CA ALA A 472 -30.48 -18.56 2.52
C ALA A 472 -30.16 -17.38 3.43
N TYR A 473 -29.62 -17.68 4.61
CA TYR A 473 -29.07 -16.70 5.54
C TYR A 473 -27.54 -16.66 5.39
N MET A 474 -27.05 -15.51 4.94
CA MET A 474 -25.62 -15.20 4.75
C MET A 474 -25.12 -14.38 5.95
N PRO A 475 -24.39 -14.98 6.89
CA PRO A 475 -23.90 -14.26 8.07
C PRO A 475 -22.67 -13.42 7.72
N GLU A 476 -22.40 -12.40 8.53
CA GLU A 476 -21.23 -11.53 8.40
C GLU A 476 -19.91 -12.31 8.31
N CYS A 477 -19.75 -13.30 9.18
CA CYS A 477 -18.48 -13.97 9.41
C CYS A 477 -18.53 -15.41 8.89
N VAL A 478 -17.88 -15.69 7.77
CA VAL A 478 -17.82 -17.04 7.16
C VAL A 478 -16.41 -17.45 6.79
N TYR A 479 -16.10 -18.72 6.99
CA TYR A 479 -14.99 -19.33 6.27
C TYR A 479 -15.36 -19.47 4.79
N PHE A 480 -14.36 -19.59 3.91
CA PHE A 480 -14.60 -19.80 2.47
C PHE A 480 -15.28 -21.15 2.13
N TRP A 481 -15.57 -21.96 3.16
CA TRP A 481 -16.37 -23.18 3.08
C TRP A 481 -17.77 -23.06 3.69
N GLY A 482 -18.18 -21.82 4.01
CA GLY A 482 -19.55 -21.38 4.31
C GLY A 482 -20.03 -21.51 5.76
N ASP A 483 -19.32 -22.29 6.60
CA ASP A 483 -19.59 -22.30 8.03
C ASP A 483 -19.11 -21.00 8.69
N MET A 484 -19.82 -20.55 9.73
CA MET A 484 -19.43 -19.39 10.53
C MET A 484 -18.16 -19.66 11.35
N PHE A 485 -17.44 -18.61 11.75
CA PHE A 485 -16.31 -18.77 12.67
C PHE A 485 -16.79 -19.37 13.99
N SER A 486 -16.05 -20.33 14.55
CA SER A 486 -16.42 -20.95 15.83
C SER A 486 -16.54 -19.92 16.95
N GLU A 487 -15.65 -18.93 16.99
CA GLU A 487 -15.67 -17.84 17.97
C GLU A 487 -16.86 -16.90 17.80
N THR A 488 -17.27 -16.62 16.55
CA THR A 488 -18.48 -15.85 16.20
C THR A 488 -19.76 -16.62 16.53
N TYR A 489 -19.87 -17.85 16.02
CA TYR A 489 -21.06 -18.68 16.19
C TYR A 489 -21.27 -19.05 17.65
N GLY A 490 -20.18 -19.32 18.38
CA GLY A 490 -20.15 -19.85 19.72
C GLY A 490 -19.87 -21.34 19.71
N TRP A 491 -19.22 -21.83 20.77
CA TRP A 491 -18.75 -23.22 20.82
C TRP A 491 -19.78 -24.25 21.32
N LYS A 492 -20.95 -23.81 21.79
CA LYS A 492 -22.03 -24.71 22.19
C LYS A 492 -22.66 -25.34 20.93
N PRO A 493 -22.76 -26.68 20.82
CA PRO A 493 -23.34 -27.33 19.65
C PRO A 493 -24.77 -26.87 19.35
N TRP A 494 -25.10 -26.75 18.07
CA TRP A 494 -26.40 -26.29 17.56
C TRP A 494 -27.57 -27.02 18.24
N SER A 495 -27.47 -28.34 18.43
CA SER A 495 -28.53 -29.20 18.96
C SER A 495 -28.89 -28.82 20.40
N GLU A 496 -27.94 -28.32 21.18
CA GLU A 496 -28.11 -27.98 22.59
C GLU A 496 -28.54 -26.52 22.82
N ARG A 497 -28.67 -25.73 21.75
CA ARG A 497 -28.96 -24.29 21.84
C ARG A 497 -30.46 -24.03 21.68
N LYS A 498 -31.01 -23.10 22.47
CA LYS A 498 -32.34 -22.54 22.23
C LYS A 498 -32.32 -21.60 21.02
N ASP A 499 -31.43 -20.61 21.07
CA ASP A 499 -31.16 -19.71 19.95
C ASP A 499 -30.03 -20.24 19.08
N LYS A 500 -30.36 -20.49 17.82
CA LYS A 500 -29.51 -21.15 16.83
C LYS A 500 -28.62 -20.18 16.04
N LEU A 501 -28.87 -18.87 16.16
CA LEU A 501 -28.03 -17.82 15.57
C LEU A 501 -26.71 -17.68 16.32
N GLN A 502 -25.71 -17.06 15.71
CA GLN A 502 -24.41 -16.77 16.30
C GLN A 502 -24.50 -16.02 17.65
N VAL A 503 -23.60 -16.32 18.60
CA VAL A 503 -23.60 -15.69 19.95
C VAL A 503 -23.05 -14.27 19.96
N ASN A 504 -22.09 -13.96 19.09
CA ASN A 504 -21.45 -12.66 19.08
C ASN A 504 -22.44 -11.58 18.60
N ARG A 505 -22.62 -10.56 19.45
CA ARG A 505 -23.68 -9.54 19.34
C ARG A 505 -23.44 -8.51 18.24
N TYR A 506 -22.19 -8.27 17.84
CA TYR A 506 -21.87 -7.22 16.85
C TYR A 506 -22.52 -7.46 15.50
N HIS A 507 -22.63 -8.73 15.10
CA HIS A 507 -23.16 -9.13 13.81
C HIS A 507 -24.29 -10.15 13.95
N LYS A 508 -24.91 -10.29 15.15
CA LYS A 508 -25.97 -11.29 15.40
C LYS A 508 -27.21 -11.06 14.55
N TYR A 509 -27.57 -9.78 14.41
CA TYR A 509 -28.77 -9.33 13.71
C TYR A 509 -28.41 -8.69 12.38
N GLU A 510 -27.27 -9.06 11.81
CA GLU A 510 -26.88 -8.61 10.48
C GLU A 510 -27.45 -9.55 9.43
N TRP A 511 -28.61 -9.17 8.88
CA TRP A 511 -29.36 -9.96 7.88
C TRP A 511 -29.16 -9.46 6.44
N VAL A 512 -28.40 -8.37 6.27
CA VAL A 512 -28.29 -7.66 5.00
C VAL A 512 -27.33 -8.32 4.01
N GLY A 513 -26.42 -9.20 4.45
CA GLY A 513 -25.34 -9.70 3.60
C GLY A 513 -25.81 -10.43 2.34
N GLY A 514 -26.88 -11.21 2.44
CA GLY A 514 -27.48 -11.86 1.27
C GLY A 514 -28.15 -10.86 0.31
N LEU A 515 -28.81 -9.83 0.85
CA LEU A 515 -29.48 -8.79 0.05
C LEU A 515 -28.46 -7.91 -0.68
N GLU A 516 -27.39 -7.52 0.02
CA GLU A 516 -26.31 -6.74 -0.56
C GLU A 516 -25.54 -7.55 -1.63
N LEU A 517 -25.35 -8.86 -1.44
CA LEU A 517 -24.79 -9.72 -2.48
C LEU A 517 -25.67 -9.72 -3.74
N VAL A 518 -26.98 -9.90 -3.59
CA VAL A 518 -27.91 -9.85 -4.72
C VAL A 518 -27.88 -8.49 -5.40
N TRP A 519 -27.84 -7.39 -4.65
CA TRP A 519 -27.68 -6.05 -5.22
C TRP A 519 -26.39 -5.91 -6.04
N MET A 520 -25.26 -6.40 -5.53
CA MET A 520 -23.99 -6.39 -6.28
C MET A 520 -24.03 -7.26 -7.54
N MET A 521 -24.78 -8.36 -7.52
CA MET A 521 -25.02 -9.21 -8.70
C MET A 521 -25.89 -8.51 -9.74
N LEU A 522 -26.94 -7.81 -9.31
CA LEU A 522 -27.79 -7.01 -10.18
C LEU A 522 -27.01 -5.85 -10.78
N ASP A 523 -26.19 -5.15 -9.99
CA ASP A 523 -25.28 -4.10 -10.48
C ASP A 523 -24.31 -4.65 -11.53
N TYR A 524 -23.72 -5.82 -11.29
CA TYR A 524 -22.90 -6.49 -12.31
C TYR A 524 -23.67 -6.75 -13.61
N TYR A 525 -24.89 -7.28 -13.52
CA TYR A 525 -25.73 -7.54 -14.67
C TYR A 525 -26.11 -6.24 -15.40
N GLU A 526 -26.50 -5.19 -14.69
CA GLU A 526 -26.84 -3.89 -15.29
C GLU A 526 -25.68 -3.32 -16.13
N TYR A 527 -24.44 -3.44 -15.64
CA TYR A 527 -23.26 -3.00 -16.38
C TYR A 527 -22.86 -3.90 -17.55
N THR A 528 -23.07 -5.22 -17.44
CA THR A 528 -22.49 -6.19 -18.39
C THR A 528 -23.50 -6.78 -19.37
N GLN A 529 -24.79 -6.80 -19.00
CA GLN A 529 -25.86 -7.50 -19.69
C GLN A 529 -25.52 -8.99 -19.96
N ASP A 530 -24.74 -9.62 -19.06
CA ASP A 530 -24.38 -11.03 -19.18
C ASP A 530 -25.55 -11.93 -18.77
N GLU A 531 -26.39 -12.29 -19.74
CA GLU A 531 -27.55 -13.17 -19.55
C GLU A 531 -27.17 -14.54 -18.98
N ASN A 532 -25.95 -15.03 -19.25
CA ASN A 532 -25.50 -16.32 -18.68
C ASN A 532 -25.24 -16.22 -17.18
N PHE A 533 -25.02 -15.02 -16.64
CA PHE A 533 -24.85 -14.80 -15.21
C PHE A 533 -26.20 -14.73 -14.48
N LEU A 534 -27.27 -14.36 -15.18
CA LEU A 534 -28.61 -14.20 -14.59
C LEU A 534 -29.32 -15.56 -14.37
N VAL A 535 -29.01 -16.55 -15.21
CA VAL A 535 -29.58 -17.91 -15.21
C VAL A 535 -28.75 -18.86 -14.35
#